data_AF-E7C1E3-F1
#
_entry.id   AF-E7C1E3-F1
#
_cell.length_a   1.000
_cell.length_b   1.000
_cell.length_c   1.000
_cell.angle_alpha   90.00
_cell.angle_beta   90.00
_cell.angle_gamma   90.00
#
_symmetry.space_group_name_H-M   'P 1'
#
loop_
_entity.id
_entity.type
_entity.pdbx_description
1 polymer ?
#
loop_
_entity_poly.entity_id
_entity_poly.type
_entity_poly.pdbx_seq_one_letter_code
_entity_poly.pdbx_strand_id
1 'polypeptide(L)'
;MQKDLVIPENIVTEELIRTPDTKIADYMTFGMPDVSPIGAPDLTLRTRVRGDEWIYTYLRTFYEDSSQTSGSNNLVYVGTAMPNVLVGLQGNQALDKDGKIVQVSEGSMTMEEFDSSMKDLVNFLAYAAEPARITREKNGIFVILFFIVFTAVMNLLYREYAKELK
;
A
#
# COMPACT_ATOMS: atom_id res chain seq x y z
N MET A 1 3.26 -13.31 -7.18
CA MET A 1 4.33 -12.54 -6.51
C MET A 1 5.69 -12.75 -7.18
N GLN A 2 6.44 -13.85 -6.99
CA GLN A 2 7.78 -14.01 -7.57
C GLN A 2 7.85 -13.77 -9.09
N LYS A 3 6.96 -14.42 -9.85
CA LYS A 3 6.89 -14.31 -11.33
C LYS A 3 6.45 -12.92 -11.81
N ASP A 4 5.63 -12.23 -11.01
CA ASP A 4 5.06 -10.93 -11.37
C ASP A 4 6.01 -9.78 -11.03
N LEU A 5 6.76 -9.90 -9.93
CA LEU A 5 7.77 -8.94 -9.46
C LEU A 5 9.15 -9.18 -10.08
N VAL A 6 9.29 -10.17 -10.97
CA VAL A 6 10.54 -10.55 -11.64
C VAL A 6 11.69 -10.75 -10.63
N ILE A 7 11.38 -11.38 -9.49
CA ILE A 7 12.38 -11.61 -8.44
C ILE A 7 13.18 -12.86 -8.85
N PRO A 8 14.51 -12.77 -9.02
CA PRO A 8 15.32 -13.91 -9.40
C PRO A 8 15.32 -14.97 -8.28
N GLU A 9 15.30 -16.24 -8.68
CA GLU A 9 15.00 -17.38 -7.80
C GLU A 9 16.03 -17.60 -6.68
N ASN A 10 17.28 -17.20 -6.94
CA ASN A 10 18.36 -17.22 -5.95
C ASN A 10 18.08 -16.27 -4.77
N ILE A 11 17.56 -15.06 -5.03
CA ILE A 11 17.25 -14.10 -3.95
C ILE A 11 16.12 -14.61 -3.06
N VAL A 12 15.12 -15.27 -3.65
CA VAL A 12 14.00 -15.83 -2.89
C VAL A 12 14.48 -16.94 -1.95
N THR A 13 15.34 -17.82 -2.44
CA THR A 13 15.80 -19.00 -1.69
C THR A 13 16.90 -18.68 -0.68
N GLU A 14 17.81 -17.76 -0.99
CA GLU A 14 18.97 -17.45 -0.15
C GLU A 14 18.73 -16.30 0.84
N GLU A 15 17.92 -15.29 0.48
CA GLU A 15 17.75 -14.08 1.30
C GLU A 15 16.36 -13.97 1.95
N LEU A 16 15.31 -14.40 1.26
CA LEU A 16 13.92 -14.23 1.73
C LEU A 16 13.41 -15.39 2.59
N ILE A 17 13.83 -16.63 2.30
CA ILE A 17 13.50 -17.81 3.11
C ILE A 17 14.57 -18.01 4.17
N ARG A 18 14.35 -17.44 5.36
CA ARG A 18 15.29 -17.58 6.51
C ARG A 18 15.27 -18.96 7.18
N THR A 19 14.30 -19.81 6.84
CA THR A 19 14.14 -21.14 7.44
C THR A 19 14.57 -22.21 6.44
N PRO A 20 15.65 -22.97 6.70
CA PRO A 20 16.23 -23.89 5.72
C PRO A 20 15.31 -25.03 5.25
N ASP A 21 14.27 -25.37 6.03
CA ASP A 21 13.33 -26.45 5.71
C ASP A 21 12.04 -25.99 5.01
N THR A 22 11.85 -24.68 4.77
CA THR A 22 10.63 -24.15 4.16
C THR A 22 10.73 -24.17 2.63
N LYS A 23 9.81 -24.88 1.98
CA LYS A 23 9.76 -24.90 0.51
C LYS A 23 9.08 -23.62 0.01
N ILE A 24 9.41 -23.21 -1.22
CA ILE A 24 8.80 -22.04 -1.89
C ILE A 24 7.25 -22.16 -1.97
N ALA A 25 6.73 -23.40 -2.01
CA ALA A 25 5.30 -23.69 -2.08
C ALA A 25 4.61 -23.82 -0.70
N ASP A 26 5.35 -23.78 0.40
CA ASP A 26 4.74 -23.82 1.73
C ASP A 26 4.01 -22.52 2.03
N TYR A 27 2.91 -22.63 2.79
CA TYR A 27 2.21 -21.44 3.28
C TYR A 27 3.11 -20.69 4.26
N MET A 28 3.30 -19.39 4.05
CA MET A 28 3.95 -18.54 5.02
C MET A 28 3.08 -18.47 6.29
N THR A 29 3.49 -19.15 7.34
CA THR A 29 2.83 -19.15 8.66
C THR A 29 3.29 -18.00 9.56
N PHE A 30 4.20 -17.16 9.07
CA PHE A 30 4.65 -15.96 9.79
C PHE A 30 3.58 -14.85 9.72
N GLY A 31 2.47 -15.06 10.43
CA GLY A 31 1.64 -13.95 10.86
C GLY A 31 2.35 -13.24 12.00
N MET A 32 2.47 -11.90 11.95
CA MET A 32 2.70 -11.17 13.18
C MET A 32 1.65 -11.60 14.21
N PRO A 33 1.98 -11.71 15.51
CA PRO A 33 0.94 -11.90 16.52
C PRO A 33 -0.16 -10.84 16.33
N ASP A 34 -1.42 -11.20 16.63
CA ASP A 34 -2.60 -10.31 16.47
C ASP A 34 -2.39 -8.92 17.09
N VAL A 35 -1.51 -8.83 18.08
CA VAL A 35 -1.03 -7.60 18.68
C VAL A 35 0.47 -7.46 18.42
N SER A 36 0.86 -6.43 17.68
CA SER A 36 2.27 -6.11 17.47
C SER A 36 2.95 -5.82 18.82
N PRO A 37 4.06 -6.48 19.17
CA PRO A 37 4.80 -6.20 20.41
C PRO A 37 5.35 -4.77 20.47
N ILE A 38 5.45 -4.12 19.30
CA ILE A 38 5.97 -2.75 19.12
C ILE A 38 4.80 -1.75 19.06
N GLY A 39 3.55 -2.20 19.15
CA GLY A 39 2.37 -1.34 18.98
C GLY A 39 2.22 -0.80 17.55
N ALA A 40 2.96 -1.36 16.59
CA ALA A 40 2.87 -0.96 15.20
C ALA A 40 1.49 -1.38 14.62
N PRO A 41 0.76 -0.47 13.97
CA PRO A 41 -0.52 -0.78 13.38
C PRO A 41 -0.36 -1.76 12.21
N ASP A 42 -1.22 -2.78 12.13
CA ASP A 42 -1.24 -3.68 10.97
C ASP A 42 -1.59 -2.90 9.69
N LEU A 43 -0.75 -3.05 8.67
CA LEU A 43 -0.87 -2.39 7.37
C LEU A 43 -1.48 -3.31 6.31
N THR A 44 -1.60 -4.61 6.57
CA THR A 44 -2.04 -5.65 5.60
C THR A 44 -3.39 -5.33 4.96
N LEU A 45 -4.31 -4.72 5.72
CA LEU A 45 -5.64 -4.31 5.23
C LEU A 45 -5.88 -2.79 5.25
N ARG A 46 -4.97 -2.00 5.83
CA ARG A 46 -5.14 -0.54 5.88
C ARG A 46 -4.99 0.12 4.52
N THR A 47 -4.17 -0.46 3.63
CA THR A 47 -4.05 -0.03 2.22
C THR A 47 -5.42 0.01 1.54
N ARG A 48 -6.24 -1.04 1.74
CA ARG A 48 -7.59 -1.13 1.16
C ARG A 48 -8.60 -0.17 1.81
N VAL A 49 -8.52 0.00 3.13
CA VAL A 49 -9.52 0.78 3.89
C VAL A 49 -9.27 2.29 3.79
N ARG A 50 -8.00 2.72 3.76
CA ARG A 50 -7.62 4.14 3.81
C ARG A 50 -7.06 4.67 2.50
N GLY A 51 -6.63 3.79 1.59
CA GLY A 51 -6.02 4.15 0.33
C GLY A 51 -4.49 4.30 0.42
N ASP A 52 -3.85 4.16 -0.73
CA ASP A 52 -2.39 4.13 -0.87
C ASP A 52 -1.76 5.48 -0.46
N GLU A 53 -2.40 6.60 -0.82
CA GLU A 53 -1.97 7.96 -0.44
C GLU A 53 -1.97 8.20 1.08
N TRP A 54 -2.90 7.58 1.80
CA TRP A 54 -2.98 7.71 3.25
C TRP A 54 -1.73 7.09 3.90
N ILE A 55 -1.27 5.94 3.38
CA ILE A 55 -0.07 5.26 3.90
C ILE A 55 1.18 6.04 3.55
N TYR A 56 1.28 6.54 2.31
CA TYR A 56 2.37 7.42 1.92
C TYR A 56 2.49 8.63 2.87
N THR A 57 1.36 9.32 3.11
CA THR A 57 1.33 10.48 3.98
C THR A 57 1.62 10.09 5.43
N TYR A 58 1.12 8.95 5.89
CA TYR A 58 1.40 8.42 7.21
C TYR A 58 2.90 8.17 7.41
N LEU A 59 3.57 7.47 6.49
CA LEU A 59 5.01 7.21 6.58
C LEU A 59 5.86 8.48 6.48
N ARG A 60 5.38 9.50 5.77
CA ARG A 60 6.10 10.76 5.53
C ARG A 60 6.01 11.77 6.67
N THR A 61 4.93 11.76 7.45
CA THR A 61 4.58 12.87 8.37
C THR A 61 4.86 12.59 9.84
N PHE A 62 5.87 11.76 10.12
CA PHE A 62 6.36 11.54 11.47
C PHE A 62 7.23 12.72 11.93
N TYR A 63 6.99 13.20 13.14
CA TYR A 63 7.78 14.25 13.77
C TYR A 63 8.13 13.87 15.20
N GLU A 64 9.20 14.46 15.74
CA GLU A 64 9.67 14.26 17.10
C GLU A 64 8.69 14.89 18.09
N ASP A 65 8.26 14.10 19.07
CA ASP A 65 7.37 14.53 20.13
C ASP A 65 7.74 13.79 21.41
N SER A 66 8.40 14.51 22.33
CA SER A 66 8.84 13.97 23.61
C SER A 66 7.70 13.69 24.59
N SER A 67 6.47 14.12 24.29
CA SER A 67 5.28 13.80 25.09
C SER A 67 4.73 12.39 24.81
N GLN A 68 5.05 11.81 23.65
CA GLN A 68 4.65 10.45 23.30
C GLN A 68 5.62 9.42 23.90
N THR A 69 5.09 8.27 24.30
CA THR A 69 5.91 7.15 24.80
C THR A 69 6.90 6.62 23.76
N SER A 70 6.58 6.78 22.48
CA SER A 70 7.41 6.41 21.33
C SER A 70 8.48 7.45 20.98
N GLY A 71 8.40 8.65 21.54
CA GLY A 71 9.27 9.79 21.19
C GLY A 71 8.96 10.45 19.84
N SER A 72 7.95 9.97 19.12
CA SER A 72 7.51 10.52 17.83
C SER A 72 6.00 10.48 17.69
N ASN A 73 5.45 11.45 16.97
CA ASN A 73 4.03 11.56 16.68
C ASN A 73 3.81 11.74 15.17
N ASN A 74 2.56 11.73 14.74
CA ASN A 74 2.18 11.75 13.33
C ASN A 74 1.03 12.73 13.07
N LEU A 75 1.07 13.44 11.93
CA LEU A 75 0.02 14.40 11.56
C LEU A 75 -1.28 13.74 11.09
N VAL A 76 -1.18 12.59 10.43
CA VAL A 76 -2.33 11.86 9.90
C VAL A 76 -3.02 11.04 11.00
N TYR A 77 -2.23 10.50 11.93
CA TYR A 77 -2.73 9.72 13.06
C TYR A 77 -2.09 10.17 14.37
N VAL A 78 -2.71 11.20 14.97
CA VAL A 78 -2.24 11.85 16.20
C VAL A 78 -2.31 10.87 17.38
N GLY A 79 -1.24 10.86 18.20
CA GLY A 79 -1.14 9.97 19.35
C GLY A 79 -0.75 8.54 18.96
N THR A 80 -0.04 8.38 17.84
CA THR A 80 0.48 7.07 17.43
C THR A 80 1.49 6.55 18.44
N ALA A 81 1.33 5.30 18.88
CA ALA A 81 2.31 4.62 19.71
C ALA A 81 3.51 4.08 18.89
N MET A 82 3.50 4.26 17.57
CA MET A 82 4.54 3.79 16.68
C MET A 82 5.73 4.77 16.68
N PRO A 83 6.98 4.29 16.91
CA PRO A 83 8.16 5.11 16.72
C PRO A 83 8.43 5.34 15.22
N ASN A 84 9.09 6.45 14.88
CA ASN A 84 9.54 6.69 13.52
C ASN A 84 10.68 5.71 13.14
N VAL A 85 10.33 4.59 12.52
CA VAL A 85 11.28 3.56 12.06
C VAL A 85 12.16 4.06 10.91
N LEU A 86 11.67 5.03 10.14
CA LEU A 86 12.34 5.55 8.94
C LEU A 86 13.21 6.79 9.24
N VAL A 87 13.37 7.16 10.51
CA VAL A 87 14.15 8.31 10.95
C VAL A 87 15.59 8.28 10.42
N GLY A 88 16.22 7.10 10.31
CA GLY A 88 17.56 6.97 9.76
C GLY A 88 17.67 7.31 8.27
N LEU A 89 16.57 7.13 7.52
CA LEU A 89 16.50 7.41 6.08
C LEU A 89 16.08 8.85 5.83
N GLN A 90 15.02 9.30 6.51
CA GLN A 90 14.39 10.60 6.32
C GLN A 90 15.12 11.75 7.06
N GLY A 91 15.77 11.42 8.18
CA GLY A 91 16.25 12.40 9.15
C GLY A 91 15.19 12.82 10.15
N ASN A 92 15.59 13.62 11.14
CA ASN A 92 14.70 14.07 12.20
C ASN A 92 13.83 15.22 11.71
N GLN A 93 12.58 15.23 12.15
CA GLN A 93 11.58 16.22 11.78
C GLN A 93 10.95 16.79 13.04
N ALA A 94 10.76 18.11 13.09
CA ALA A 94 10.06 18.78 14.19
C ALA A 94 8.91 19.63 13.65
N LEU A 95 7.97 19.94 14.54
CA LEU A 95 6.83 20.77 14.24
C LEU A 95 7.18 22.23 14.54
N ASP A 96 7.10 23.11 13.54
CA ASP A 96 7.26 24.55 13.73
C ASP A 96 6.05 25.16 14.45
N LYS A 97 6.19 26.39 14.95
CA LYS A 97 5.12 27.14 15.64
C LYS A 97 3.85 27.28 14.79
N ASP A 98 3.99 27.22 13.47
CA ASP A 98 2.89 27.28 12.50
C ASP A 98 2.25 25.91 12.18
N GLY A 99 2.67 24.84 12.85
CA GLY A 99 2.15 23.49 12.62
C GLY A 99 2.70 22.77 11.40
N LYS A 100 3.79 23.27 10.82
CA LYS A 100 4.44 22.68 9.64
C LYS A 100 5.63 21.82 10.06
N ILE A 101 5.85 20.74 9.33
CA ILE A 101 7.02 19.88 9.51
C ILE A 101 8.24 20.58 8.94
N VAL A 102 9.29 20.69 9.76
CA VAL A 102 10.60 21.21 9.41
C VAL A 102 11.64 20.13 9.66
N GLN A 103 12.54 19.94 8.71
CA GLN A 103 13.64 18.99 8.84
C GLN A 103 14.72 19.56 9.78
N VAL A 104 15.02 18.80 10.83
CA VAL A 104 16.00 19.15 11.87
C VAL A 104 17.36 18.55 11.58
N SER A 105 17.40 17.34 11.02
CA SER A 105 18.62 16.68 10.59
C SER A 105 18.46 15.98 9.25
N GLU A 106 19.56 15.85 8.53
CA GLU A 106 19.62 15.05 7.31
C GLU A 106 19.70 13.56 7.67
N GLY A 107 18.92 12.74 6.97
CA GLY A 107 19.01 11.28 7.02
C GLY A 107 20.03 10.76 6.00
N SER A 108 20.02 9.44 5.78
CA SER A 108 20.86 8.83 4.74
C SER A 108 20.37 9.10 3.32
N MET A 109 19.14 9.59 3.14
CA MET A 109 18.52 9.90 1.85
C MET A 109 18.11 11.37 1.81
N THR A 110 18.14 11.96 0.61
CA THR A 110 17.50 13.25 0.37
C THR A 110 15.97 13.13 0.48
N MET A 111 15.27 14.25 0.69
CA MET A 111 13.80 14.24 0.80
C MET A 111 13.14 13.73 -0.49
N GLU A 112 13.71 14.05 -1.65
CA GLU A 112 13.23 13.59 -2.95
C GLU A 112 13.42 12.07 -3.14
N GLU A 113 14.58 11.54 -2.76
CA GLU A 113 14.86 10.10 -2.82
C GLU A 113 14.00 9.32 -1.82
N PHE A 114 13.78 9.88 -0.63
CA PHE A 114 12.90 9.31 0.37
C PHE A 114 11.45 9.27 -0.15
N ASP A 115 10.94 10.38 -0.70
CA ASP A 115 9.59 10.46 -1.26
C ASP A 115 9.43 9.47 -2.43
N SER A 116 10.45 9.28 -3.27
CA SER A 116 10.43 8.25 -4.33
C SER A 116 10.38 6.83 -3.75
N SER A 117 11.26 6.53 -2.80
CA SER A 117 11.35 5.22 -2.17
C SER A 117 10.06 4.85 -1.43
N MET A 118 9.41 5.82 -0.78
CA MET A 118 8.12 5.64 -0.12
C MET A 118 6.99 5.39 -1.11
N LYS A 119 6.99 6.06 -2.27
CA LYS A 119 6.01 5.76 -3.34
C LYS A 119 6.18 4.34 -3.85
N ASP A 120 7.40 3.90 -4.09
CA ASP A 120 7.66 2.54 -4.57
C ASP A 120 7.26 1.49 -3.53
N LEU A 121 7.55 1.74 -2.25
CA LEU A 121 7.14 0.89 -1.14
C LEU A 121 5.61 0.79 -1.04
N VAL A 122 4.91 1.92 -1.11
CA VAL A 122 3.44 1.95 -1.07
C VAL A 122 2.85 1.23 -2.27
N ASN A 123 3.44 1.41 -3.45
CA ASN A 123 3.00 0.73 -4.66
C ASN A 123 3.20 -0.80 -4.56
N PHE A 124 4.32 -1.23 -3.97
CA PHE A 124 4.55 -2.64 -3.63
C PHE A 124 3.52 -3.17 -2.63
N LEU A 125 3.22 -2.44 -1.55
CA LEU A 125 2.20 -2.82 -0.56
C LEU A 125 0.81 -2.92 -1.18
N ALA A 126 0.46 -1.98 -2.07
CA ALA A 126 -0.80 -1.99 -2.80
C ALA A 126 -0.92 -3.22 -3.71
N TYR A 127 0.17 -3.57 -4.40
CA TYR A 127 0.25 -4.78 -5.21
C TYR A 127 0.15 -6.06 -4.35
N ALA A 128 0.88 -6.13 -3.23
CA ALA A 128 0.85 -7.28 -2.33
C ALA A 128 -0.54 -7.50 -1.70
N ALA A 129 -1.25 -6.42 -1.38
CA ALA A 129 -2.61 -6.47 -0.84
C ALA A 129 -3.67 -6.86 -1.89
N GLU A 130 -3.38 -6.69 -3.19
CA GLU A 130 -4.31 -6.99 -4.27
C GLU A 130 -3.61 -7.41 -5.58
N PRO A 131 -2.98 -8.60 -5.62
CA PRO A 131 -2.23 -9.03 -6.81
C PRO A 131 -3.12 -9.22 -8.05
N ALA A 132 -4.41 -9.49 -7.84
CA ALA A 132 -5.40 -9.64 -8.92
C ALA A 132 -5.95 -8.31 -9.47
N ARG A 133 -5.51 -7.14 -8.96
CA ARG A 133 -6.01 -5.82 -9.39
C ARG A 133 -5.86 -5.62 -10.90
N ILE A 134 -4.69 -5.94 -11.43
CA ILE A 134 -4.37 -5.80 -12.88
C ILE A 134 -5.25 -6.71 -13.74
N THR A 135 -5.44 -7.96 -13.31
CA THR A 135 -6.31 -8.92 -14.04
C THR A 135 -7.76 -8.48 -14.02
N ARG A 136 -8.25 -7.96 -12.88
CA ARG A 136 -9.62 -7.47 -12.73
C ARG A 136 -9.89 -6.25 -13.61
N GLU A 137 -8.97 -5.29 -13.66
CA GLU A 137 -9.13 -4.09 -14.48
C GLU A 137 -9.18 -4.41 -15.97
N LYS A 138 -8.23 -5.24 -16.44
CA LYS A 138 -8.21 -5.72 -17.83
C LYS A 138 -9.53 -6.41 -18.20
N ASN A 139 -10.01 -7.32 -17.36
CA ASN A 139 -11.28 -8.01 -17.60
C ASN A 139 -12.47 -7.05 -17.54
N GLY A 140 -12.44 -6.06 -16.64
CA GLY A 140 -13.47 -5.05 -16.48
C GLY A 140 -13.71 -4.24 -17.75
N ILE A 141 -12.65 -3.85 -18.46
CA ILE A 141 -12.78 -3.12 -19.75
C ILE A 141 -13.54 -3.96 -20.78
N PHE A 142 -13.22 -5.25 -20.92
CA PHE A 142 -13.93 -6.14 -21.83
C PHE A 142 -15.40 -6.33 -21.43
N VAL A 143 -15.68 -6.44 -20.14
CA VAL A 143 -17.06 -6.57 -19.61
C VAL A 143 -17.87 -5.29 -19.87
N ILE A 144 -17.30 -4.11 -19.67
CA ILE A 144 -17.96 -2.82 -19.96
C ILE A 144 -18.27 -2.71 -21.46
N LEU A 145 -17.29 -3.02 -22.33
CA LEU A 145 -17.49 -3.00 -23.77
C LEU A 145 -18.57 -3.99 -24.20
N PHE A 146 -18.56 -5.20 -23.64
CA PHE A 146 -19.62 -6.19 -23.86
C PHE A 146 -21.00 -5.64 -23.48
N PHE A 147 -21.13 -5.00 -22.31
CA PHE A 147 -22.41 -4.42 -21.90
C PHE A 147 -22.87 -3.27 -22.79
N ILE A 148 -21.98 -2.44 -23.32
CA ILE A 148 -22.33 -1.38 -24.27
C ILE A 148 -22.93 -1.99 -25.54
N VAL A 149 -22.24 -2.97 -26.13
CA VAL A 149 -22.70 -3.65 -27.36
C VAL A 149 -23.99 -4.41 -27.11
N PHE A 150 -24.06 -5.18 -26.02
CA PHE A 150 -25.24 -5.94 -25.64
C PHE A 150 -26.45 -5.03 -25.41
N THR A 151 -26.26 -3.88 -24.74
CA THR A 151 -27.32 -2.89 -24.53
C THR A 151 -27.81 -2.32 -25.86
N ALA A 152 -26.91 -2.04 -26.81
CA ALA A 152 -27.31 -1.56 -28.14
C ALA A 152 -28.13 -2.61 -28.91
N VAL A 153 -27.71 -3.88 -28.90
CA VAL A 153 -28.45 -4.99 -29.53
C VAL A 153 -29.81 -5.17 -28.86
N MET A 154 -29.86 -5.18 -27.53
CA MET A 154 -31.10 -5.31 -26.78
C MET A 154 -32.06 -4.13 -27.03
N ASN A 155 -31.53 -2.91 -27.19
CA ASN A 155 -32.33 -1.73 -27.54
C ASN A 155 -32.94 -1.85 -28.95
N LEU A 156 -32.16 -2.33 -29.93
CA LEU A 156 -32.67 -2.60 -31.27
C LEU A 156 -33.76 -3.68 -31.26
N LEU A 157 -33.57 -4.75 -30.49
CA LEU A 157 -34.55 -5.81 -30.31
C LEU A 157 -35.84 -5.29 -29.68
N TYR A 158 -35.72 -4.51 -28.59
CA TYR A 158 -36.86 -3.87 -27.92
C TYR A 158 -37.64 -2.98 -28.88
N ARG A 159 -36.95 -2.20 -29.72
CA ARG A 159 -37.58 -1.33 -30.72
C ARG A 159 -38.41 -2.13 -31.74
N GLU A 160 -37.99 -3.33 -32.11
CA GLU A 160 -38.72 -4.16 -33.06
C GLU A 160 -39.97 -4.79 -32.42
N TYR A 161 -39.85 -5.38 -31.23
CA TYR A 161 -40.99 -5.89 -30.48
C TYR A 161 -42.03 -4.80 -30.15
N ALA A 162 -41.57 -3.58 -29.85
CA ALA A 162 -42.45 -2.45 -29.57
C ALA A 162 -43.27 -2.00 -30.80
N LYS A 163 -42.83 -2.32 -32.02
CA LYS A 163 -43.63 -2.09 -33.24
C LYS A 163 -44.72 -3.13 -33.43
N GLU A 164 -44.49 -4.38 -33.06
CA GLU A 164 -45.50 -5.45 -33.21
C GLU A 164 -46.65 -5.33 -32.20
N LEU A 165 -46.39 -4.74 -31.03
CA LEU A 165 -47.39 -4.51 -29.99
C LEU A 165 -48.24 -3.25 -30.21
N LYS A 166 -47.96 -2.44 -31.23
CA LYS A 166 -48.64 -1.17 -31.53
C LYS A 166 -49.38 -1.24 -32.85
#